data_AF-A0A7S1PWZ8-F1
#
_entry.id   AF-A0A7S1PWZ8-F1
#
_cell.length_a   1.000
_cell.length_b   1.000
_cell.length_c   1.000
_cell.angle_alpha   90.00
_cell.angle_beta   90.00
_cell.angle_gamma   90.00
#
_symmetry.space_group_name_H-M   'P 1'
#
loop_
_entity.id
_entity.type
_entity.pdbx_description
1 polymer ?
#
loop_
_entity_poly.entity_id
_entity_poly.type
_entity_poly.pdbx_seq_one_letter_code
_entity_poly.pdbx_strand_id
1 'polypeptide(L)'
;DGRLLCVYTGRELSDASGALLAKCNEEHCVPQSWQASGEAHTGRDIHHIFGASVSANGLRGNRPFGEPPLFLPERSCGALARATLYVLVAYPGALDRRRLPPQSLAWLVRTAAEEPVPLWEQHRNSAAFAHQGNRNPFVDHPNWALFLDFQRGFAAP
;
A
#
# COMPACT_ATOMS: atom_id res chain seq x y z
N ASP A 1 18.26 -12.49 2.31
CA ASP A 1 18.18 -13.68 3.18
C ASP A 1 17.06 -14.64 2.75
N GLY A 2 16.30 -14.36 1.68
CA GLY A 2 15.30 -15.28 1.14
C GLY A 2 13.99 -15.33 1.94
N ARG A 3 13.79 -14.42 2.90
CA ARG A 3 12.61 -14.41 3.77
C ARG A 3 11.49 -13.56 3.19
N LEU A 4 10.27 -14.06 3.29
CA LEU A 4 9.05 -13.30 3.01
C LEU A 4 8.47 -12.79 4.34
N LEU A 5 8.29 -11.48 4.48
CA LEU A 5 7.77 -10.87 5.71
C LEU A 5 6.37 -10.33 5.50
N CYS A 6 5.53 -10.46 6.52
CA CYS A 6 4.22 -9.82 6.56
C CYS A 6 4.39 -8.31 6.52
N VAL A 7 3.76 -7.63 5.56
CA VAL A 7 3.89 -6.18 5.41
C VAL A 7 3.46 -5.42 6.67
N TYR A 8 2.43 -5.92 7.36
CA TYR A 8 1.86 -5.26 8.54
C TYR A 8 2.62 -5.48 9.83
N THR A 9 3.19 -6.66 10.04
CA THR A 9 3.79 -7.05 11.34
C THR A 9 5.30 -7.28 11.27
N GLY A 10 5.87 -7.41 10.08
CA GLY A 10 7.26 -7.79 9.86
C GLY A 10 7.61 -9.22 10.28
N ARG A 11 6.62 -10.02 10.72
CA ARG A 11 6.82 -11.43 11.05
C ARG A 11 7.03 -12.24 9.77
N GLU A 12 7.90 -13.22 9.84
CA GLU A 12 8.15 -14.13 8.72
C GLU A 12 6.89 -14.93 8.37
N LEU A 13 6.60 -14.99 7.07
CA LEU A 13 5.51 -15.79 6.52
C LEU A 13 6.06 -17.19 6.23
N SER A 14 6.01 -18.09 7.21
CA SER A 14 6.39 -19.50 7.08
C SER A 14 5.39 -20.43 7.76
N ASP A 15 5.27 -21.66 7.26
CA ASP A 15 4.60 -22.75 7.98
C ASP A 15 5.54 -23.47 8.97
N ALA A 16 5.02 -24.46 9.70
CA ALA A 16 5.80 -25.21 10.70
C ALA A 16 6.95 -26.03 10.09
N SER A 17 6.93 -26.25 8.77
CA SER A 17 7.99 -26.90 7.98
C SER A 17 8.90 -25.91 7.27
N GLY A 18 8.65 -24.60 7.39
CA GLY A 18 9.40 -23.54 6.70
C GLY A 18 8.88 -23.18 5.31
N ALA A 19 7.75 -23.74 4.85
CA ALA A 19 7.19 -23.39 3.54
C ALA A 19 6.51 -22.00 3.59
N LEU A 20 7.00 -21.08 2.75
CA LEU A 20 6.64 -19.65 2.84
C LEU A 20 5.25 -19.31 2.27
N LEU A 21 4.72 -20.13 1.34
CA LEU A 21 3.51 -19.81 0.58
C LEU A 21 2.19 -20.19 1.27
N ALA A 22 2.19 -21.15 2.20
CA ALA A 22 0.96 -21.73 2.74
C ALA A 22 0.17 -20.84 3.72
N LYS A 23 0.76 -19.72 4.17
CA LYS A 23 0.15 -18.81 5.17
C LYS A 23 0.06 -17.35 4.73
N CYS A 24 0.33 -17.06 3.46
CA CYS A 24 0.30 -15.69 2.95
C CYS A 24 -0.91 -15.43 2.03
N ASN A 25 -1.44 -14.21 2.11
CA ASN A 25 -2.38 -13.65 1.16
C ASN A 25 -1.69 -12.57 0.32
N GLU A 26 -2.21 -12.35 -0.88
CA GLU A 26 -2.03 -11.10 -1.61
C GLU A 26 -2.82 -10.00 -0.90
N GLU A 27 -2.12 -8.99 -0.41
CA GLU A 27 -2.69 -7.85 0.31
C GLU A 27 -2.71 -6.62 -0.58
N HIS A 28 -3.90 -6.12 -0.89
CA HIS A 28 -4.07 -4.85 -1.60
C HIS A 28 -4.15 -3.68 -0.62
N CYS A 29 -3.17 -2.77 -0.63
CA CYS A 29 -3.19 -1.55 0.20
C CYS A 29 -4.47 -0.74 -0.02
N VAL A 30 -4.92 -0.66 -1.27
CA VAL A 30 -6.24 -0.13 -1.62
C VAL A 30 -7.18 -1.32 -1.84
N PRO A 31 -8.15 -1.57 -0.95
CA PRO A 31 -9.13 -2.64 -1.12
C PRO A 31 -9.89 -2.46 -2.43
N GLN A 32 -10.14 -3.56 -3.13
CA GLN A 32 -10.96 -3.52 -4.34
C GLN A 32 -12.35 -2.91 -4.08
N SER A 33 -12.91 -3.09 -2.89
CA SER A 33 -14.20 -2.49 -2.49
C SER A 33 -14.19 -0.96 -2.37
N TRP A 34 -13.02 -0.32 -2.48
CA TRP A 34 -12.90 1.14 -2.50
C TRP A 34 -12.98 1.73 -3.91
N GLN A 35 -12.88 0.90 -4.93
CA GLN A 35 -12.92 1.37 -6.32
C GLN A 35 -14.34 1.87 -6.64
N ALA A 36 -14.43 3.07 -7.22
CA ALA A 36 -15.69 3.70 -7.62
C ALA A 36 -16.36 2.98 -8.80
N SER A 37 -15.57 2.31 -9.64
CA SER A 37 -16.05 1.40 -10.68
C SER A 37 -15.13 0.16 -10.75
N GLY A 38 -15.70 -0.99 -11.13
CA GLY A 38 -14.92 -2.22 -11.32
C GLY A 38 -13.92 -2.18 -12.48
N GLU A 39 -13.95 -1.10 -13.28
CA GLU A 39 -13.12 -0.91 -14.48
C GLU A 39 -11.80 -0.17 -14.21
N ALA A 40 -11.55 0.28 -12.98
CA ALA A 40 -10.27 0.92 -12.65
C ALA A 40 -9.08 -0.05 -12.67
N HIS A 41 -9.35 -1.36 -12.59
CA HIS A 41 -8.36 -2.47 -12.70
C HIS A 41 -7.09 -2.31 -11.84
N THR A 42 -7.12 -1.54 -10.75
CA THR A 42 -5.91 -1.33 -9.91
C THR A 42 -5.40 -2.65 -9.31
N GLY A 43 -6.27 -3.65 -9.15
CA GLY A 43 -6.01 -4.90 -8.43
C GLY A 43 -4.90 -5.80 -8.99
N ARG A 44 -4.32 -5.47 -10.15
CA ARG A 44 -3.14 -6.17 -10.73
C ARG A 44 -1.85 -5.37 -10.64
N ASP A 45 -1.90 -4.15 -10.12
CA ASP A 45 -0.72 -3.30 -9.99
C ASP A 45 0.14 -3.75 -8.80
N ILE A 46 1.37 -4.19 -9.05
CA ILE A 46 2.22 -4.73 -7.98
C ILE A 46 2.80 -3.64 -7.08
N HIS A 47 2.70 -2.35 -7.42
CA HIS A 47 3.12 -1.27 -6.52
C HIS A 47 2.29 -1.19 -5.23
N HIS A 48 1.07 -1.77 -5.22
CA HIS A 48 0.19 -1.76 -4.05
C HIS A 48 -0.24 -3.16 -3.54
N ILE A 49 0.40 -4.24 -4.03
CA ILE A 49 0.13 -5.62 -3.62
C ILE A 49 1.29 -6.16 -2.78
N PHE A 50 1.05 -6.57 -1.55
CA PHE A 50 2.09 -7.07 -0.65
C PHE A 50 1.79 -8.47 -0.12
N GLY A 51 2.79 -9.13 0.47
CA GLY A 51 2.56 -10.35 1.24
C GLY A 51 2.10 -10.02 2.66
N ALA A 52 1.00 -10.61 3.10
CA ALA A 52 0.53 -10.52 4.48
C ALA A 52 0.11 -11.89 5.01
N SER A 53 0.18 -12.10 6.33
CA SER A 53 -0.40 -13.31 6.92
C SER A 53 -1.92 -13.26 6.79
N VAL A 54 -2.57 -14.42 6.66
CA VAL A 54 -4.04 -14.53 6.62
C VAL A 54 -4.69 -13.78 7.78
N SER A 55 -4.12 -13.91 8.98
CA SER A 55 -4.62 -13.25 10.19
C SER A 55 -4.49 -11.72 10.14
N ALA A 56 -3.34 -11.20 9.69
CA ALA A 56 -3.10 -9.76 9.65
C ALA A 56 -3.92 -9.09 8.54
N ASN A 57 -4.03 -9.74 7.38
CA ASN A 57 -4.92 -9.32 6.30
C ASN A 57 -6.38 -9.27 6.79
N GLY A 58 -6.87 -10.36 7.39
CA GLY A 58 -8.24 -10.42 7.93
C GLY A 58 -8.50 -9.36 9.02
N LEU A 59 -7.52 -9.11 9.89
CA LEU A 59 -7.62 -8.06 10.91
C LEU A 59 -7.69 -6.66 10.26
N ARG A 60 -6.89 -6.39 9.24
CA ARG A 60 -6.91 -5.11 8.53
C ARG A 60 -8.25 -4.90 7.82
N GLY A 61 -8.78 -5.92 7.15
CA GLY A 61 -10.05 -5.87 6.43
C GLY A 61 -10.04 -4.81 5.32
N ASN A 62 -10.98 -3.86 5.36
CA ASN A 62 -11.02 -2.72 4.44
C ASN A 62 -10.81 -1.37 5.14
N ARG A 63 -10.19 -1.40 6.35
CA ARG A 63 -10.00 -0.20 7.16
C ARG A 63 -8.96 0.73 6.53
N PRO A 64 -9.16 2.06 6.59
CA PRO A 64 -8.16 3.03 6.18
C PRO A 64 -6.92 2.95 7.06
N PHE A 65 -5.75 3.29 6.51
CA PHE A 65 -4.52 3.40 7.28
C PHE A 65 -4.50 4.69 8.10
N GLY A 66 -3.98 4.61 9.31
CA GLY A 66 -3.72 5.77 10.15
C GLY A 66 -3.77 5.44 11.64
N GLU A 67 -3.60 6.47 12.45
CA GLU A 67 -3.72 6.33 13.91
C GLU A 67 -5.12 5.82 14.33
N PRO A 68 -5.21 5.07 15.45
CA PRO A 68 -6.50 4.61 15.99
C PRO A 68 -7.53 5.74 16.05
N PRO A 69 -8.80 5.49 15.65
CA PRO A 69 -9.44 4.19 15.45
C PRO A 69 -9.22 3.57 14.05
N LEU A 70 -8.38 4.16 13.20
CA LEU A 70 -7.99 3.57 11.92
C LEU A 70 -7.06 2.37 12.12
N PHE A 71 -6.66 1.73 11.02
CA PHE A 71 -5.69 0.64 11.07
C PHE A 71 -4.26 1.20 11.05
N LEU A 72 -3.56 1.10 12.17
CA LEU A 72 -2.14 1.43 12.29
C LEU A 72 -1.31 0.14 12.11
N PRO A 73 -0.54 -0.01 11.02
CA PRO A 73 0.39 -1.13 10.86
C PRO A 73 1.49 -1.08 11.92
N GLU A 74 1.98 -2.25 12.37
CA GLU A 74 3.14 -2.32 13.27
C GLU A 74 4.46 -2.05 12.51
N ARG A 75 4.47 -2.34 11.20
CA ARG A 75 5.63 -2.22 10.30
C ARG A 75 5.22 -1.69 8.94
N SER A 76 6.22 -1.22 8.20
CA SER A 76 6.10 -0.80 6.79
C SER A 76 5.13 0.37 6.55
N CYS A 77 4.89 1.22 7.55
CA CYS A 77 3.99 2.37 7.45
C CYS A 77 4.32 3.26 6.25
N GLY A 78 5.59 3.63 6.05
CA GLY A 78 6.04 4.41 4.90
C GLY A 78 5.72 3.74 3.56
N ALA A 79 6.03 2.46 3.41
CA ALA A 79 5.79 1.72 2.17
C ALA A 79 4.29 1.58 1.84
N LEU A 80 3.48 1.27 2.84
CA LEU A 80 2.02 1.21 2.71
C LEU A 80 1.42 2.58 2.35
N ALA A 81 1.98 3.64 2.93
CA ALA A 81 1.56 5.01 2.65
C ALA A 81 1.88 5.42 1.21
N ARG A 82 3.12 5.22 0.77
CA ARG A 82 3.59 5.49 -0.59
C ARG A 82 2.83 4.68 -1.64
N ALA A 83 2.55 3.40 -1.36
CA ALA A 83 1.75 2.55 -2.23
C ALA A 83 0.30 3.05 -2.37
N THR A 84 -0.32 3.49 -1.27
CA THR A 84 -1.69 4.02 -1.31
C THR A 84 -1.76 5.35 -2.07
N LEU A 85 -0.83 6.27 -1.82
CA LEU A 85 -0.76 7.54 -2.54
C LEU A 85 -0.46 7.36 -4.03
N TYR A 86 0.37 6.37 -4.38
CA TYR A 86 0.63 6.01 -5.77
C TYR A 86 -0.65 5.69 -6.53
N VAL A 87 -1.57 4.91 -5.94
CA VAL A 87 -2.82 4.55 -6.62
C VAL A 87 -3.68 5.79 -6.91
N LEU A 88 -3.74 6.76 -6.00
CA LEU A 88 -4.48 8.03 -6.23
C LEU A 88 -3.94 8.83 -7.41
N VAL A 89 -2.64 8.71 -7.72
CA VAL A 89 -2.00 9.44 -8.81
C VAL A 89 -1.99 8.64 -10.11
N ALA A 90 -1.70 7.35 -10.04
CA ALA A 90 -1.64 6.46 -11.21
C ALA A 90 -3.04 6.14 -11.76
N TYR A 91 -4.06 6.17 -10.91
CA TYR A 91 -5.45 5.86 -11.26
C TYR A 91 -6.40 6.97 -10.81
N PRO A 92 -6.30 8.18 -11.39
CA PRO A 92 -7.18 9.29 -11.03
C PRO A 92 -8.64 8.91 -11.31
N GLY A 93 -9.50 9.18 -10.33
CA GLY A 93 -10.93 8.84 -10.42
C GLY A 93 -11.28 7.42 -10.00
N ALA A 94 -10.29 6.57 -9.68
CA ALA A 94 -10.55 5.18 -9.32
C ALA A 94 -11.08 5.01 -7.90
N LEU A 95 -10.72 5.87 -6.96
CA LEU A 95 -11.05 5.70 -5.54
C LEU A 95 -12.25 6.53 -5.13
N ASP A 96 -13.20 5.91 -4.41
CA ASP A 96 -14.29 6.60 -3.74
C ASP A 96 -13.77 7.38 -2.53
N ARG A 97 -13.93 8.71 -2.55
CA ARG A 97 -13.49 9.62 -1.47
C ARG A 97 -14.07 9.25 -0.10
N ARG A 98 -15.24 8.62 -0.03
CA ARG A 98 -15.87 8.20 1.23
C ARG A 98 -15.09 7.10 1.94
N ARG A 99 -14.21 6.39 1.21
CA ARG A 99 -13.45 5.25 1.72
C ARG A 99 -12.10 5.64 2.32
N LEU A 100 -11.58 6.81 1.94
CA LEU A 100 -10.32 7.34 2.45
C LEU A 100 -10.57 8.68 3.18
N PRO A 101 -10.86 8.65 4.49
CA PRO A 101 -11.24 9.85 5.23
C PRO A 101 -10.06 10.83 5.36
N PRO A 102 -10.32 12.14 5.57
CA PRO A 102 -9.27 13.17 5.57
C PRO A 102 -8.11 12.90 6.53
N GLN A 103 -8.39 12.37 7.74
CA GLN A 103 -7.37 12.00 8.71
C GLN A 103 -6.45 10.86 8.23
N SER A 104 -6.98 9.93 7.43
CA SER A 104 -6.20 8.85 6.82
C SER A 104 -5.30 9.39 5.73
N LEU A 105 -5.85 10.25 4.85
CA LEU A 105 -5.05 10.91 3.82
C LEU A 105 -3.92 11.76 4.40
N ALA A 106 -4.20 12.54 5.44
CA ALA A 106 -3.18 13.34 6.14
C ALA A 106 -2.08 12.45 6.74
N TRP A 107 -2.46 11.32 7.36
CA TRP A 107 -1.50 10.35 7.86
C TRP A 107 -0.66 9.74 6.74
N LEU A 108 -1.27 9.36 5.61
CA LEU A 108 -0.57 8.80 4.45
C LEU A 108 0.46 9.78 3.89
N VAL A 109 0.07 11.05 3.68
CA VAL A 109 0.96 12.09 3.16
C VAL A 109 2.17 12.30 4.07
N ARG A 110 1.93 12.47 5.38
CA ARG A 110 3.00 12.66 6.36
C ARG A 110 3.93 11.44 6.42
N THR A 111 3.35 10.26 6.60
CA THR A 111 4.07 9.00 6.77
C THR A 111 4.88 8.65 5.53
N ALA A 112 4.34 8.88 4.33
CA ALA A 112 5.05 8.64 3.08
C ALA A 112 6.32 9.49 2.95
N ALA A 113 6.28 10.74 3.43
CA ALA A 113 7.39 11.69 3.34
C ALA A 113 8.43 11.54 4.46
N GLU A 114 8.00 11.20 5.68
CA GLU A 114 8.85 11.16 6.88
C GLU A 114 9.54 9.81 7.09
N GLU A 115 8.86 8.69 6.78
CA GLU A 115 9.42 7.36 6.98
C GLU A 115 10.49 7.05 5.93
N PRO A 116 11.67 6.53 6.33
CA PRO A 116 12.72 6.20 5.39
C PRO A 116 12.26 5.15 4.36
N VAL A 117 12.92 5.15 3.20
CA VAL A 117 12.73 4.14 2.16
C VAL A 117 13.80 3.06 2.33
N PRO A 118 13.50 1.95 3.02
CA PRO A 118 14.47 0.87 3.20
C PRO A 118 14.85 0.23 1.86
N LEU A 119 16.02 -0.40 1.84
CA LEU A 119 16.59 -1.02 0.63
C LEU A 119 15.64 -2.03 -0.04
N TRP A 120 14.88 -2.81 0.74
CA TRP A 120 13.93 -3.77 0.18
C TRP A 120 12.83 -3.09 -0.64
N GLU A 121 12.40 -1.89 -0.26
CA GLU A 121 11.37 -1.14 -0.96
C GLU A 121 11.91 -0.56 -2.27
N GLN A 122 13.16 -0.07 -2.26
CA GLN A 122 13.87 0.38 -3.47
C GLN A 122 14.07 -0.75 -4.47
N HIS A 123 14.48 -1.93 -3.98
CA HIS A 123 14.60 -3.14 -4.79
C HIS A 123 13.24 -3.57 -5.35
N ARG A 124 12.19 -3.53 -4.52
CA ARG A 124 10.83 -3.84 -4.95
C ARG A 124 10.35 -2.90 -6.06
N ASN A 125 10.55 -1.58 -5.91
CA ASN A 125 10.18 -0.59 -6.93
C ASN A 125 10.94 -0.81 -8.25
N SER A 126 12.21 -1.22 -8.15
CA SER A 126 13.03 -1.56 -9.33
C SER A 126 12.57 -2.84 -10.02
N ALA A 127 12.20 -3.87 -9.26
CA ALA A 127 11.62 -5.10 -9.79
C ALA A 127 10.24 -4.84 -10.42
N ALA A 128 9.42 -3.99 -9.79
CA ALA A 128 8.13 -3.57 -10.32
C ALA A 128 8.29 -2.82 -11.64
N PHE A 129 9.27 -1.93 -11.75
CA PHE A 129 9.61 -1.27 -13.02
C PHE A 129 10.01 -2.25 -14.12
N ALA A 130 10.86 -3.23 -13.81
CA ALA A 130 11.25 -4.25 -14.78
C ALA A 130 10.06 -5.10 -15.26
N HIS A 131 9.03 -5.28 -14.42
CA HIS A 131 7.85 -6.08 -14.73
C HIS A 131 6.72 -5.29 -15.42
N GLN A 132 6.40 -4.09 -14.93
CA GLN A 132 5.25 -3.28 -15.38
C GLN A 132 5.63 -2.05 -16.21
N GLY A 133 6.90 -1.67 -16.26
CA GLY A 133 7.39 -0.51 -17.02
C GLY A 133 7.17 0.84 -16.36
N ASN A 134 6.66 0.89 -15.12
CA ASN A 134 6.44 2.12 -14.36
C ASN A 134 6.99 2.02 -12.93
N ARG A 135 7.20 3.18 -12.29
CA ARG A 135 7.73 3.29 -10.92
C ARG A 135 6.72 3.95 -10.01
N ASN A 136 6.77 3.61 -8.73
CA ASN A 136 6.13 4.41 -7.70
C ASN A 136 7.02 5.64 -7.40
N PRO A 137 6.61 6.86 -7.80
CA PRO A 137 7.44 8.05 -7.66
C PRO A 137 7.67 8.43 -6.19
N PHE A 138 6.79 7.98 -5.27
CA PHE A 138 6.96 8.25 -3.85
C PHE A 138 8.02 7.37 -3.21
N VAL A 139 8.38 6.23 -3.83
CA VAL A 139 9.55 5.45 -3.40
C VAL A 139 10.85 6.14 -3.82
N ASP A 140 10.88 6.70 -5.04
CA ASP A 140 12.05 7.39 -5.57
C ASP A 140 12.24 8.79 -4.97
N HIS A 141 11.12 9.49 -4.71
CA HIS A 141 11.06 10.85 -4.17
C HIS A 141 9.97 10.98 -3.10
N PRO A 142 10.20 10.51 -1.86
CA PRO A 142 9.21 10.51 -0.78
C PRO A 142 8.60 11.88 -0.46
N ASN A 143 9.43 12.93 -0.52
CA ASN A 143 9.03 14.29 -0.24
C ASN A 143 8.01 14.86 -1.25
N TRP A 144 7.84 14.25 -2.43
CA TRP A 144 6.83 14.68 -3.39
C TRP A 144 5.40 14.50 -2.86
N ALA A 145 5.20 13.62 -1.88
CA ALA A 145 3.93 13.49 -1.18
C ALA A 145 3.47 14.83 -0.55
N LEU A 146 4.39 15.72 -0.18
CA LEU A 146 4.05 17.00 0.44
C LEU A 146 3.62 18.08 -0.57
N PHE A 147 3.84 17.87 -1.87
CA PHE A 147 3.65 18.89 -2.90
C PHE A 147 2.44 18.63 -3.82
N LEU A 148 1.81 17.46 -3.70
CA LEU A 148 0.69 17.07 -4.55
C LEU A 148 -0.67 17.28 -3.87
N ASP A 149 -1.63 17.76 -4.66
CA ASP A 149 -3.04 17.81 -4.26
C ASP A 149 -3.73 16.47 -4.56
N PHE A 150 -3.70 15.56 -3.58
CA PHE A 150 -4.34 14.25 -3.69
C PHE A 150 -5.88 14.30 -3.74
N GLN A 151 -6.53 15.44 -3.45
CA GLN A 151 -7.99 15.55 -3.58
C GLN A 151 -8.44 15.37 -5.03
N ARG A 152 -7.57 15.71 -5.99
CA ARG A 152 -7.84 15.55 -7.43
C ARG A 152 -7.76 14.10 -7.92
N GLY A 153 -7.23 13.18 -7.09
CA GLY A 153 -7.12 11.76 -7.44
C GLY A 153 -8.40 10.95 -7.22
N PHE A 154 -9.37 11.48 -6.47
CA PHE A 154 -10.62 10.77 -6.19
C PHE A 154 -11.60 10.80 -7.37
N ALA A 155 -12.52 9.83 -7.38
CA ALA A 155 -13.70 9.86 -8.23
C ALA A 155 -14.50 11.15 -8.01
N ALA A 156 -15.05 11.70 -9.10
CA ALA A 156 -16.05 12.76 -9.00
C ALA A 156 -17.23 12.30 -8.12
N PRO A 157 -17.81 13.20 -7.31
CA PRO A 157 -18.93 12.88 -6.44
C PRO A 157 -20.17 12.41 -7.19
#